data_AF-A0AAD7INV5-F1
#
_entry.id   AF-A0AAD7INV5-F1
#
_cell.length_a   1.000
_cell.length_b   1.000
_cell.length_c   1.000
_cell.angle_alpha   90.00
_cell.angle_beta   90.00
_cell.angle_gamma   90.00
#
_symmetry.space_group_name_H-M   'P 1'
#
loop_
_entity.id
_entity.type
_entity.pdbx_description
1 polymer ?
#
loop_
_entity_poly.entity_id
_entity_poly.type
_entity_poly.pdbx_seq_one_letter_code
_entity_poly.pdbx_strand_id
1 'polypeptide(L)'
;MVAVRSLNWTLQRSCPGIHLAQNSININIMNLVWAFDFTAELDDAGNPIEVDTFACHTGVATGPLPFRCRLTPRTPEKAEIISREFLEAGDIFAKFEFALSTEDKEYVSQSRAHIH
;
A
#
# COMPACT_ATOMS: atom_id res chain seq x y z
N MET A 1 -4.95 2.82 -37.59
CA MET A 1 -4.26 1.57 -37.96
C MET A 1 -2.87 1.93 -38.45
N VAL A 2 -1.88 1.93 -37.55
CA VAL A 2 -0.45 1.90 -37.92
C VAL A 2 0.15 0.78 -37.07
N ALA A 3 0.48 -0.30 -37.77
CA ALA A 3 1.34 -1.38 -37.30
C ALA A 3 2.66 -0.78 -36.77
N VAL A 4 3.36 -1.36 -35.82
CA VAL A 4 4.15 -2.57 -36.02
C VAL A 4 4.44 -3.20 -34.65
N ARG A 5 3.97 -4.44 -34.47
CA ARG A 5 4.59 -5.41 -33.56
C ARG A 5 5.98 -5.74 -34.13
N SER A 6 6.99 -5.05 -33.65
CA SER A 6 8.41 -5.37 -33.88
C SER A 6 8.95 -5.90 -32.56
N LEU A 7 9.16 -7.21 -32.49
CA LEU A 7 9.59 -7.95 -31.30
C LEU A 7 11.06 -7.70 -30.90
N ASN A 8 11.74 -6.70 -31.48
CA ASN A 8 13.16 -6.43 -31.23
C ASN A 8 13.49 -4.98 -30.79
N TRP A 9 12.51 -4.17 -30.40
CA TRP A 9 12.73 -2.74 -30.03
C TRP A 9 12.57 -2.38 -28.54
N THR A 10 12.37 -3.36 -27.64
CA THR A 10 11.93 -3.06 -26.26
C THR A 10 12.97 -3.24 -25.15
N LEU A 11 14.16 -3.82 -25.38
CA LEU A 11 15.08 -4.08 -24.27
C LEU A 11 15.84 -2.85 -23.74
N GLN A 12 16.02 -1.78 -24.53
CA GLN A 12 16.88 -0.65 -24.13
C GLN A 12 16.14 0.46 -23.35
N ARG A 13 14.79 0.46 -23.38
CA ARG A 13 13.94 1.42 -22.65
C ARG A 13 12.89 0.76 -21.77
N SER A 14 12.95 -0.56 -21.59
CA SER A 14 12.13 -1.23 -20.59
C SER A 14 12.62 -0.83 -19.19
N CYS A 15 11.68 -0.61 -18.27
CA CYS A 15 12.04 -0.39 -16.86
C CYS A 15 12.75 -1.66 -16.35
N PRO A 16 14.04 -1.62 -15.99
CA PRO A 16 14.74 -2.81 -15.51
C PRO A 16 14.14 -3.30 -14.18
N GLY A 17 13.45 -2.42 -13.45
CA GLY A 17 12.76 -2.74 -12.20
C GLY A 17 11.34 -3.32 -12.37
N ILE A 18 10.83 -3.54 -13.59
CA ILE A 18 9.43 -3.95 -13.78
C ILE A 18 9.10 -5.27 -13.08
N HIS A 19 10.00 -6.25 -13.13
CA HIS A 19 9.77 -7.55 -12.50
C HIS A 19 9.85 -7.47 -10.97
N LEU A 20 10.79 -6.67 -10.45
CA LEU A 20 10.90 -6.43 -9.01
C LEU A 20 9.63 -5.73 -8.50
N ALA A 21 9.22 -4.64 -9.16
CA ALA A 21 8.02 -3.89 -8.81
C ALA A 21 6.77 -4.78 -8.85
N GLN A 22 6.59 -5.57 -9.92
CA GLN A 22 5.44 -6.46 -10.03
C GLN A 22 5.39 -7.49 -8.90
N ASN A 23 6.53 -8.11 -8.57
CA ASN A 23 6.59 -9.11 -7.50
C ASN A 23 6.33 -8.47 -6.13
N SER A 24 6.93 -7.32 -5.85
CA SER A 24 6.69 -6.57 -4.61
C SER A 24 5.23 -6.15 -4.48
N ILE A 25 4.63 -5.61 -5.53
CA ILE A 25 3.21 -5.21 -5.53
C ILE A 25 2.30 -6.43 -5.32
N ASN A 26 2.57 -7.54 -6.01
CA ASN A 26 1.79 -8.77 -5.86
C ASN A 26 1.80 -9.26 -4.41
N ILE A 27 2.96 -9.32 -3.75
CA ILE A 27 3.06 -9.75 -2.35
C ILE A 27 2.28 -8.81 -1.43
N ASN A 28 2.43 -7.50 -1.61
CA ASN A 28 1.71 -6.52 -0.79
C ASN A 28 0.19 -6.63 -0.97
N ILE A 29 -0.30 -6.75 -2.21
CA ILE A 29 -1.74 -6.93 -2.48
C ILE A 29 -2.26 -8.22 -1.85
N MET A 30 -1.53 -9.32 -1.94
CA MET A 30 -1.95 -10.59 -1.34
C MET A 30 -2.04 -10.49 0.18
N ASN A 31 -1.08 -9.83 0.83
CA ASN A 31 -1.12 -9.59 2.27
C ASN A 31 -2.30 -8.70 2.67
N LEU A 32 -2.55 -7.62 1.92
CA LEU A 32 -3.68 -6.71 2.14
C LEU A 32 -5.02 -7.43 1.99
N VAL A 33 -5.21 -8.20 0.93
CA VAL A 33 -6.43 -8.97 0.67
C VAL A 33 -6.59 -10.11 1.68
N TRP A 34 -5.51 -10.69 2.19
CA TRP A 34 -5.57 -11.66 3.28
C TRP A 34 -6.02 -11.00 4.60
N ALA A 35 -5.51 -9.81 4.91
CA ALA A 35 -5.70 -9.12 6.18
C ALA A 35 -7.04 -8.38 6.32
N PHE A 36 -7.47 -7.66 5.28
CA PHE A 36 -8.53 -6.64 5.38
C PHE A 36 -9.72 -6.88 4.44
N ASP A 37 -10.88 -6.39 4.87
CA ASP A 37 -12.02 -6.14 4.01
C ASP A 37 -12.02 -4.69 3.56
N PHE A 38 -12.20 -4.51 2.26
CA PHE A 38 -12.21 -3.22 1.59
C PHE A 38 -13.66 -2.87 1.26
N THR A 39 -14.16 -1.81 1.88
CA THR A 39 -15.52 -1.32 1.63
C THR A 39 -15.48 0.17 1.31
N ALA A 40 -16.49 0.64 0.58
CA ALA A 40 -16.66 2.06 0.33
C ALA A 40 -16.88 2.79 1.67
N GLU A 41 -16.35 4.00 1.79
CA GLU A 41 -16.74 4.88 2.89
C GLU A 41 -18.22 5.22 2.76
N LEU A 42 -18.88 5.47 3.89
CA LEU A 42 -20.30 5.85 3.90
C LEU A 42 -20.44 7.36 4.12
N ASP A 43 -21.43 7.97 3.46
CA ASP A 43 -21.85 9.33 3.75
C ASP A 43 -22.66 9.42 5.07
N ASP A 44 -23.06 10.63 5.46
CA ASP A 44 -23.85 10.86 6.69
C ASP A 44 -25.22 10.16 6.67
N ALA A 45 -25.71 9.77 5.49
CA ALA A 45 -26.96 9.05 5.29
C ALA A 45 -26.75 7.52 5.18
N GLY A 46 -25.52 7.03 5.29
CA GLY A 46 -25.18 5.61 5.20
C GLY A 46 -25.02 5.07 3.78
N ASN A 47 -24.97 5.92 2.75
CA ASN A 47 -24.79 5.48 1.36
C ASN A 47 -23.30 5.36 1.01
N PRO A 48 -22.92 4.36 0.18
CA PRO A 48 -21.56 4.25 -0.33
C PRO A 48 -21.13 5.49 -1.12
N ILE A 49 -19.99 6.06 -0.77
CA ILE A 49 -19.33 7.10 -1.55
C ILE A 49 -18.63 6.43 -2.74
N GLU A 50 -19.07 6.73 -3.95
CA GLU A 50 -18.47 6.19 -5.17
C GLU A 50 -17.07 6.78 -5.40
N VAL A 51 -16.11 5.91 -5.70
CA VAL A 51 -14.72 6.31 -6.00
C VAL A 51 -14.59 6.51 -7.51
N ASP A 52 -14.28 7.72 -7.95
CA ASP A 52 -13.96 8.00 -9.34
C ASP A 52 -12.62 7.35 -9.73
N THR A 53 -12.71 6.29 -10.55
CA THR A 53 -11.54 5.52 -11.01
C THR A 53 -10.70 6.25 -12.07
N PHE A 54 -11.19 7.38 -12.61
CA PHE A 54 -10.46 8.23 -13.54
C PHE A 54 -9.87 9.48 -12.87
N ALA A 55 -10.16 9.71 -11.59
CA ALA A 55 -9.62 10.83 -10.81
C ALA A 55 -8.13 10.61 -10.51
N CYS A 56 -7.26 10.97 -11.45
CA CYS A 56 -5.81 10.90 -11.33
C CYS A 56 -5.17 12.27 -11.51
N HIS A 57 -4.09 12.53 -10.76
CA HIS A 57 -3.26 13.71 -11.01
C HIS A 57 -2.40 13.50 -12.25
N THR A 58 -2.18 14.57 -13.01
CA THR A 58 -1.32 14.55 -14.20
C THR A 58 0.09 14.97 -13.82
N GLY A 59 1.09 14.23 -14.27
CA GLY A 59 2.49 14.45 -13.90
C GLY A 59 3.43 13.41 -14.52
N VAL A 60 4.72 13.47 -14.15
CA VAL A 60 5.73 12.50 -14.59
C VAL A 60 5.37 11.07 -14.14
N ALA A 61 4.73 10.94 -12.98
CA ALA A 61 4.00 9.76 -12.56
C ALA A 61 2.51 10.12 -12.47
N THR A 62 1.66 9.21 -12.95
CA THR A 62 0.20 9.32 -12.80
C THR A 62 -0.22 8.45 -11.63
N GLY A 63 -1.04 9.00 -10.74
CA GLY A 63 -1.61 8.25 -9.62
C GLY A 63 -2.98 8.80 -9.22
N PRO A 64 -3.76 8.01 -8.46
CA PRO A 64 -5.09 8.44 -8.02
C PRO A 64 -4.99 9.69 -7.15
N LEU A 65 -6.02 10.53 -7.20
CA LEU A 65 -6.24 11.55 -6.18
C LEU A 65 -6.62 10.89 -4.85
N PRO A 66 -6.41 11.55 -3.69
CA PRO A 66 -6.86 11.02 -2.41
C PRO A 66 -8.34 10.68 -2.42
N PHE A 67 -8.68 9.43 -2.07
CA PHE A 67 -10.06 8.95 -1.94
C PHE A 67 -10.24 8.29 -0.57
N ARG A 68 -11.50 8.23 -0.11
CA ARG A 68 -11.83 7.57 1.16
C ARG A 68 -12.22 6.12 0.90
N CYS A 69 -11.75 5.24 1.76
CA CYS A 69 -12.19 3.85 1.81
C CYS A 69 -12.10 3.35 3.25
N ARG A 70 -12.89 2.33 3.55
CA ARG A 70 -12.89 1.69 4.86
C ARG A 70 -12.16 0.36 4.76
N LEU A 71 -11.11 0.24 5.55
CA LEU A 71 -10.35 -1.00 5.74
C LEU A 71 -10.63 -1.52 7.15
N THR A 72 -11.17 -2.73 7.23
CA THR A 72 -11.39 -3.42 8.52
C THR A 72 -10.66 -4.74 8.52
N PRO A 73 -9.92 -5.11 9.59
CA PRO A 73 -9.36 -6.44 9.70
C PRO A 73 -10.46 -7.49 9.55
N ARG A 74 -10.23 -8.53 8.74
CA ARG A 74 -11.22 -9.57 8.47
C ARG A 74 -11.63 -10.32 9.74
N THR A 75 -10.67 -10.53 10.64
CA THR A 75 -10.88 -11.18 11.92
C THR A 75 -9.96 -10.58 12.99
N PRO A 76 -10.31 -10.66 14.29
CA PRO A 76 -9.45 -10.19 15.38
C PRO A 76 -8.09 -10.88 15.40
N GLU A 77 -8.03 -12.17 15.09
CA GLU A 77 -6.79 -12.95 15.09
C GLU A 77 -5.79 -12.43 14.05
N LYS A 78 -6.27 -11.96 12.89
CA LYS A 78 -5.41 -11.34 11.88
C LYS A 78 -4.84 -10.02 12.35
N ALA A 79 -5.63 -9.20 13.03
CA ALA A 79 -5.16 -7.95 13.62
C ALA A 79 -4.07 -8.21 14.68
N GLU A 80 -4.24 -9.26 15.49
CA GLU A 80 -3.26 -9.68 16.48
C GLU A 80 -1.96 -10.15 15.82
N ILE A 81 -2.04 -10.99 14.77
CA ILE A 81 -0.86 -11.41 14.01
C ILE A 81 -0.13 -10.18 13.48
N ILE A 82 -0.81 -9.27 12.77
CA ILE A 82 -0.18 -8.08 12.20
C ILE A 82 0.51 -7.23 13.27
N SER A 83 -0.16 -7.04 14.40
CA SER A 83 0.39 -6.25 15.51
C SER A 83 1.62 -6.92 16.11
N ARG A 84 1.58 -8.23 16.35
CA ARG A 84 2.73 -8.98 16.87
C ARG A 84 3.92 -8.95 15.91
N GLU A 85 3.71 -9.29 14.63
CA GLU A 85 4.79 -9.33 13.64
C GLU A 85 5.42 -7.95 13.42
N PHE A 86 4.61 -6.87 13.47
CA PHE A 86 5.13 -5.50 13.40
C PHE A 86 6.10 -5.18 14.55
N LEU A 87 5.75 -5.59 15.76
CA LEU A 87 6.58 -5.37 16.94
C LEU A 87 7.86 -6.21 16.91
N GLU A 88 7.75 -7.50 16.56
CA GLU A 88 8.90 -8.41 16.45
C GLU A 88 9.89 -7.96 15.35
N ALA A 89 9.39 -7.40 14.26
CA ALA A 89 10.23 -6.86 13.19
C ALA A 89 10.88 -5.50 13.53
N GLY A 90 10.54 -4.91 14.68
CA GLY A 90 10.98 -3.57 15.07
C GLY A 90 12.50 -3.37 15.04
N ASP A 91 13.28 -4.34 15.52
CA ASP A 91 14.74 -4.28 15.55
C ASP A 91 15.37 -4.31 14.15
N ILE A 92 14.73 -5.03 13.22
CA ILE A 92 15.15 -5.11 11.83
C ILE A 92 14.90 -3.76 11.16
N PHE A 93 13.73 -3.18 11.38
CA PHE A 93 13.32 -1.93 10.75
C PHE A 93 13.99 -0.68 11.32
N ALA A 94 14.42 -0.70 12.59
CA ALA A 94 15.10 0.42 13.24
C ALA A 94 16.26 1.02 12.40
N LYS A 95 16.97 0.19 11.64
CA LYS A 95 18.08 0.60 10.76
C LYS A 95 17.64 1.47 9.57
N PHE A 96 16.36 1.43 9.22
CA PHE A 96 15.77 2.09 8.06
C PHE A 96 14.85 3.27 8.43
N GLU A 97 14.76 3.63 9.72
CA GLU A 97 13.86 4.69 10.21
C GLU A 97 14.36 6.13 9.97
N PHE A 98 15.47 6.29 9.23
CA PHE A 98 16.10 7.59 9.00
C PHE A 98 15.21 8.58 8.23
N ALA A 99 14.29 8.07 7.40
CA ALA A 99 13.39 8.88 6.57
C ALA A 99 11.97 9.02 7.14
N LEU A 100 11.72 8.56 8.37
CA LEU A 100 10.41 8.71 9.00
C LEU A 100 10.10 10.18 9.31
N SER A 101 8.83 10.55 9.12
CA SER A 101 8.28 11.81 9.61
C SER A 101 8.32 11.88 11.14
N THR A 102 8.08 13.05 11.71
CA THR A 102 8.04 13.20 13.18
C THR A 102 6.88 12.39 13.75
N GLU A 103 5.75 12.42 13.07
CA GLU A 103 4.52 11.72 13.40
C GLU A 103 4.74 10.20 13.40
N ASP A 104 5.42 9.67 12.39
CA ASP A 104 5.72 8.24 12.31
C ASP A 104 6.69 7.80 13.41
N LYS A 105 7.68 8.63 13.74
CA LYS A 105 8.63 8.36 14.85
C LYS A 105 7.91 8.29 16.19
N GLU A 106 6.98 9.21 16.41
CA GLU A 106 6.14 9.20 17.62
C GLU A 106 5.30 7.92 17.67
N TYR A 107 4.62 7.56 16.59
CA TYR A 107 3.83 6.32 16.52
C TYR A 107 4.67 5.07 16.80
N VAL A 108 5.83 4.95 16.17
CA VAL A 108 6.75 3.82 16.39
C VAL A 108 7.24 3.79 17.84
N SER A 109 7.56 4.94 18.44
CA SER A 109 7.98 5.02 19.84
C SER A 109 6.87 4.56 20.81
N GLN A 110 5.63 4.97 20.56
CA GLN A 110 4.46 4.57 21.35
C GLN A 110 4.19 3.06 21.20
N SER A 111 4.24 2.56 19.97
CA SER A 111 4.01 1.13 19.68
C SER A 111 5.01 0.23 20.41
N ARG A 112 6.28 0.64 20.46
CA ARG A 112 7.35 -0.09 21.18
C ARG A 112 7.19 0.02 22.70
N ALA A 113 6.74 1.16 23.22
CA ALA A 113 6.55 1.36 24.66
C ALA A 113 5.45 0.48 25.26
N HIS A 114 4.44 0.09 24.48
CA HIS A 114 3.35 -0.79 24.93
C HIS A 114 3.78 -2.24 25.22
N ILE A 115 5.03 -2.63 24.96
CA ILE A 115 5.56 -3.99 25.13
C ILE A 115 6.28 -4.18 26.49
N HIS A 116 6.66 -3.10 27.17
CA HIS A 116 7.30 -3.14 28.50
C HIS A 116 6.31 -2.79 29.60
#